data_AF-A0A967Y0K2-F1
#
_entry.id   AF-A0A967Y0K2-F1
#
_cell.length_a   1.000
_cell.length_b   1.000
_cell.length_c   1.000
_cell.angle_alpha   90.00
_cell.angle_beta   90.00
_cell.angle_gamma   90.00
#
_symmetry.space_group_name_H-M   'P 1'
#
loop_
_entity.id
_entity.type
_entity.pdbx_description
1 polymer ?
#
loop_
_entity_poly.entity_id
_entity_poly.type
_entity_poly.pdbx_seq_one_letter_code
_entity_poly.pdbx_strand_id
1 'polypeptide(L)'
;MVQELRSLRVNHRFSLEKYLDEISHIPLLTPEEEITLTRRIKQGDQEALQKLIRANLRFVVKVAKEYQNQGLPLIDLINEGNLGLIKAAKRFDETRGFKFISYAVWWIRQSILKSLAEYSRVVRLPLNRVGLISKVNQLVRELEQKYNREPSFEEISNEMNIGFPDISEAMSSSAFHVSLDQPINRSEDGTMKEIIRNPDSRLPDGELVKESLQQEIRRVLKSLTAREEKIIKMYFGVDYERPYTLEEIGERLKLTRERVRQIKERALIRLRHQSRSQNLKLFL
;
A
#
# COMPACT_ATOMS: atom_id res chain seq x y z
N MET A 1 -20.39 14.23 12.14
CA MET A 1 -19.46 13.73 11.09
C MET A 1 -19.39 14.58 9.81
N VAL A 2 -20.39 14.65 8.93
CA VAL A 2 -20.26 15.44 7.66
C VAL A 2 -20.14 16.96 7.91
N GLN A 3 -20.83 17.48 8.94
CA GLN A 3 -20.69 18.88 9.37
C GLN A 3 -19.34 19.16 10.06
N GLU A 4 -18.75 18.20 10.76
CA GLU A 4 -17.41 18.32 11.38
C GLU A 4 -16.28 18.28 10.34
N LEU A 5 -16.39 17.43 9.32
CA LEU A 5 -15.44 17.42 8.21
C LEU A 5 -15.51 18.70 7.38
N ARG A 6 -16.71 19.29 7.23
CA ARG A 6 -16.87 20.61 6.63
C ARG A 6 -16.30 21.71 7.51
N SER A 7 -16.53 21.71 8.83
CA SER A 7 -15.98 22.72 9.72
C SER A 7 -14.44 22.65 9.84
N LEU A 8 -13.85 21.45 9.84
CA LEU A 8 -12.40 21.26 9.77
C LEU A 8 -11.81 21.80 8.45
N ARG A 9 -12.48 21.53 7.32
CA ARG A 9 -12.05 22.01 5.99
C ARG A 9 -12.22 23.53 5.84
N VAL A 10 -13.24 24.12 6.47
CA VAL A 10 -13.46 25.57 6.54
C VAL A 10 -12.41 26.24 7.43
N ASN A 11 -12.09 25.67 8.59
CA ASN A 11 -11.04 26.17 9.47
C ASN A 11 -9.64 26.11 8.83
N HIS A 12 -9.33 25.05 8.07
CA HIS A 12 -8.08 24.96 7.33
C HIS A 12 -7.96 25.98 6.18
N ARG A 13 -9.04 26.23 5.44
CA ARG A 13 -9.05 27.29 4.42
C ARG A 13 -8.85 28.67 5.03
N PHE A 14 -9.56 28.95 6.13
CA PHE A 14 -9.43 30.20 6.88
C PHE A 14 -8.00 30.40 7.43
N SER A 15 -7.34 29.31 7.86
CA SER A 15 -5.95 29.34 8.31
C SER A 15 -4.95 29.60 7.17
N LEU A 16 -5.18 29.05 5.97
CA LEU A 16 -4.29 29.27 4.82
C LEU A 16 -4.37 30.70 4.32
N GLU A 17 -5.58 31.25 4.17
CA GLU A 17 -5.79 32.62 3.69
C GLU A 17 -5.15 33.64 4.64
N LYS A 18 -5.34 33.48 5.95
CA LYS A 18 -4.67 34.30 6.96
C LYS A 18 -3.15 34.20 6.88
N TYR A 19 -2.61 32.99 6.73
CA TYR A 19 -1.16 32.80 6.56
C TYR A 19 -0.63 33.50 5.31
N LEU A 20 -1.32 33.36 4.17
CA LEU A 20 -0.92 34.01 2.91
C LEU A 20 -0.97 35.54 3.01
N ASP A 21 -1.94 36.08 3.73
CA ASP A 21 -2.04 37.51 4.01
C ASP A 21 -0.88 38.00 4.90
N GLU A 22 -0.60 37.30 6.01
CA GLU A 22 0.50 37.62 6.92
C GLU A 22 1.86 37.65 6.21
N ILE A 23 2.17 36.65 5.37
CA ILE A 23 3.45 36.62 4.65
C ILE A 23 3.54 37.66 3.54
N SER A 24 2.41 38.16 3.03
CA SER A 24 2.40 39.16 1.95
C SER A 24 2.86 40.53 2.42
N HIS A 25 2.61 40.86 3.69
CA HIS A 25 3.00 42.10 4.35
C HIS A 25 4.48 42.15 4.75
N ILE A 26 5.21 41.02 4.66
CA ILE A 26 6.63 40.97 5.02
C ILE A 26 7.46 41.65 3.92
N PRO A 27 8.31 42.65 4.28
CA PRO A 27 9.15 43.33 3.31
C PRO A 27 10.20 42.38 2.71
N LEU A 28 10.49 42.58 1.43
CA LEU A 28 11.56 41.87 0.73
C LEU A 28 12.91 42.42 1.18
N LEU A 29 13.90 41.53 1.30
CA LEU A 29 15.27 41.92 1.63
C LEU A 29 15.99 42.43 0.39
N THR A 30 16.84 43.44 0.60
CA THR A 30 17.82 43.85 -0.40
C THR A 30 19.03 42.90 -0.41
N PRO A 31 19.81 42.85 -1.51
CA PRO A 31 21.01 42.01 -1.57
C PRO A 31 22.05 42.32 -0.47
N GLU A 32 22.18 43.59 -0.09
CA GLU A 32 23.10 44.01 0.99
C GLU A 32 22.62 43.51 2.36
N GLU A 33 21.32 43.63 2.64
CA GLU A 33 20.72 43.10 3.86
C GLU A 33 20.88 41.58 3.94
N GLU A 34 20.73 40.87 2.83
CA GLU A 34 20.91 39.42 2.78
C GLU A 34 22.33 38.99 3.19
N ILE A 35 23.35 39.72 2.71
CA ILE A 35 24.75 39.49 3.08
C ILE A 35 24.98 39.75 4.57
N THR A 36 24.47 40.88 5.09
CA THR A 36 24.63 41.22 6.52
C THR A 36 23.95 40.20 7.44
N LEU A 37 22.75 39.74 7.07
CA LEU A 37 22.03 38.70 7.80
C LEU A 37 22.77 37.37 7.76
N THR A 38 23.29 36.97 6.59
CA THR A 38 24.02 35.69 6.45
C THR A 38 25.29 35.67 7.31
N ARG A 39 26.04 36.79 7.37
CA ARG A 39 27.21 36.91 8.27
C ARG A 39 26.82 36.77 9.74
N ARG A 40 25.73 37.39 10.16
CA ARG A 40 25.21 37.27 11.54
C ARG A 40 24.75 35.84 11.84
N ILE A 41 24.11 35.17 10.88
CA ILE A 41 23.67 33.77 11.02
C ILE A 41 24.88 32.85 11.25
N LYS A 42 26.00 33.06 10.55
CA LYS A 42 27.25 32.31 10.79
C LYS A 42 27.81 32.50 12.21
N GLN A 43 27.54 33.64 12.84
CA GLN A 43 27.91 33.93 14.22
C GLN A 43 26.91 33.33 15.25
N GLY A 44 25.87 32.63 14.79
CA GLY A 44 24.87 31.99 15.66
C GLY A 44 23.63 32.85 15.97
N ASP A 45 23.46 33.98 15.29
CA ASP A 45 22.32 34.89 15.51
C ASP A 45 21.01 34.29 15.00
N GLN A 46 20.12 33.95 15.94
CA GLN A 46 18.80 33.36 15.65
C GLN A 46 17.80 34.40 15.11
N GLU A 47 17.89 35.66 15.49
CA GLU A 47 17.00 36.70 14.99
C GLU A 47 17.28 36.98 13.51
N ALA A 48 18.57 37.03 13.15
CA ALA A 48 18.98 37.16 11.76
C ALA A 48 18.47 35.99 10.90
N LEU A 49 18.53 34.76 11.43
CA LEU A 49 18.00 33.57 10.77
C LEU A 49 16.49 33.67 10.55
N GLN A 50 15.73 34.05 11.58
CA GLN A 50 14.28 34.21 11.46
C GLN A 50 13.91 35.31 10.47
N LYS A 51 14.62 36.44 10.47
CA LYS A 51 14.38 37.54 9.51
C LYS A 51 14.63 37.08 8.07
N LEU A 52 15.72 36.34 7.82
CA LEU A 52 16.03 35.78 6.50
C LEU A 52 14.95 34.78 6.04
N ILE A 53 14.49 33.88 6.92
CA ILE A 53 13.44 32.91 6.59
C ILE A 53 12.12 33.63 6.28
N ARG A 54 11.68 34.54 7.15
CA ARG A 54 10.41 35.28 7.02
C ARG A 54 10.30 36.02 5.69
N ALA A 55 11.37 36.72 5.30
CA ALA A 55 11.41 37.44 4.03
C ALA A 55 11.26 36.53 2.79
N ASN A 56 11.58 35.24 2.92
CA ASN A 56 11.57 34.28 1.82
C ASN A 56 10.37 33.31 1.84
N LEU A 57 9.44 33.43 2.80
CA LEU A 57 8.26 32.54 2.87
C LEU A 57 7.37 32.62 1.62
N ARG A 58 7.24 33.82 1.02
CA ARG A 58 6.49 34.02 -0.24
C ARG A 58 7.05 33.19 -1.39
N PHE A 59 8.37 33.03 -1.44
CA PHE A 59 9.03 32.22 -2.47
C PHE A 59 8.73 30.73 -2.30
N VAL A 60 8.69 30.23 -1.06
CA VAL A 60 8.30 28.83 -0.78
C VAL A 60 6.90 28.54 -1.29
N VAL A 61 5.94 29.45 -1.06
CA VAL A 61 4.57 29.30 -1.58
C VAL A 61 4.56 29.21 -3.11
N LYS A 62 5.35 30.05 -3.80
CA LYS A 62 5.47 30.00 -5.26
C LYS A 62 5.96 28.63 -5.73
N VAL A 63 7.00 28.08 -5.09
CA VAL A 63 7.55 26.77 -5.45
C VAL A 63 6.57 25.65 -5.11
N ALA A 64 5.91 25.69 -3.95
CA ALA A 64 4.95 24.66 -3.52
C ALA A 64 3.72 24.56 -4.44
N LYS A 65 3.28 25.68 -5.04
CA LYS A 65 2.19 25.69 -6.03
C LYS A 65 2.49 24.85 -7.27
N GLU A 66 3.77 24.71 -7.67
CA GLU A 66 4.17 23.84 -8.79
C GLU A 66 3.87 22.36 -8.52
N TYR A 67 3.78 21.96 -7.25
CA TYR A 67 3.56 20.58 -6.81
C TYR A 67 2.14 20.33 -6.29
N GLN A 68 1.21 21.26 -6.51
CA GLN A 68 -0.18 21.10 -6.09
C GLN A 68 -0.86 19.94 -6.83
N ASN A 69 -1.85 19.32 -6.19
CA ASN A 69 -2.65 18.21 -6.73
C ASN A 69 -1.88 16.89 -6.93
N GLN A 70 -0.68 16.74 -6.34
CA GLN A 70 0.11 15.49 -6.38
C GLN A 70 -0.13 14.57 -5.16
N GLY A 71 -1.28 14.71 -4.49
CA GLY A 71 -1.68 13.84 -3.37
C GLY A 71 -1.46 14.43 -1.96
N LEU A 72 -0.83 15.61 -1.85
CA LEU A 72 -0.75 16.36 -0.59
C LEU A 72 -1.44 17.73 -0.71
N PRO A 73 -2.07 18.22 0.38
CA PRO A 73 -2.66 19.55 0.38
C PRO A 73 -1.58 20.63 0.35
N LEU A 74 -1.91 21.79 -0.22
CA LEU A 74 -0.94 22.87 -0.43
C LEU A 74 -0.28 23.35 0.89
N ILE A 75 -1.02 23.34 2.00
CA ILE A 75 -0.47 23.76 3.30
C ILE A 75 0.67 22.85 3.77
N ASP A 76 0.54 21.54 3.55
CA ASP A 76 1.57 20.58 3.94
C ASP A 76 2.80 20.72 3.03
N LEU A 77 2.60 20.96 1.74
CA LEU A 77 3.69 21.27 0.81
C LEU A 77 4.45 22.55 1.21
N ILE A 78 3.73 23.60 1.64
CA ILE A 78 4.33 24.84 2.14
C ILE A 78 5.11 24.58 3.42
N ASN A 79 4.55 23.84 4.38
CA ASN A 79 5.21 23.51 5.63
C ASN A 79 6.52 22.74 5.41
N GLU A 80 6.50 21.75 4.51
CA GLU A 80 7.69 20.95 4.16
C GLU A 80 8.71 21.76 3.36
N GLY A 81 8.24 22.65 2.48
CA GLY A 81 9.09 23.62 1.81
C GLY A 81 9.77 24.59 2.79
N ASN A 82 9.05 25.05 3.83
CA ASN A 82 9.59 25.91 4.88
C ASN A 82 10.69 25.18 5.68
N LEU A 83 10.52 23.89 5.97
CA LEU A 83 11.59 23.07 6.57
C LEU A 83 12.84 22.98 5.66
N GLY A 84 12.64 22.87 4.35
CA GLY A 84 13.72 22.95 3.36
C GLY A 84 14.42 24.31 3.37
N LEU A 85 13.67 25.40 3.40
CA LEU A 85 14.19 26.76 3.48
C LEU A 85 15.04 26.99 4.74
N ILE A 86 14.59 26.49 5.90
CA ILE A 86 15.35 26.60 7.16
C ILE A 86 16.70 25.86 7.05
N LYS A 87 16.71 24.67 6.43
CA LYS A 87 17.95 23.91 6.19
C LYS A 87 18.90 24.67 5.25
N ALA A 88 18.37 25.30 4.21
CA ALA A 88 19.15 26.13 3.31
C ALA A 88 19.76 27.33 4.04
N ALA A 89 18.95 28.05 4.83
CA ALA A 89 19.38 29.25 5.55
C ALA A 89 20.53 28.96 6.54
N LYS A 90 20.52 27.79 7.18
CA LYS A 90 21.61 27.36 8.09
C LYS A 90 22.90 26.99 7.37
N ARG A 91 22.85 26.61 6.09
CA ARG A 91 24.00 26.09 5.32
C ARG A 91 24.47 27.03 4.21
N PHE A 92 23.77 28.14 4.02
CA PHE A 92 24.09 29.09 2.98
C PHE A 92 25.40 29.84 3.29
N ASP A 93 26.16 30.11 2.25
CA ASP A 93 27.44 30.79 2.32
C ASP A 93 27.47 31.91 1.28
N GLU A 94 27.51 33.15 1.76
CA GLU A 94 27.51 34.37 0.96
C GLU A 94 28.79 34.57 0.15
N THR A 95 29.90 33.92 0.53
CA THR A 95 31.20 34.09 -0.14
C THR A 95 31.22 33.56 -1.58
N ARG A 96 30.23 32.74 -1.94
CA ARG A 96 30.13 32.10 -3.25
C ARG A 96 29.51 32.98 -4.35
N GLY A 97 29.08 34.20 -4.03
CA GLY A 97 28.68 35.20 -5.02
C GLY A 97 27.33 34.98 -5.70
N PHE A 98 26.46 34.13 -5.16
CA PHE A 98 25.09 33.93 -5.65
C PHE A 98 24.06 34.29 -4.60
N LYS A 99 22.84 34.62 -5.04
CA LYS A 99 21.71 34.95 -4.16
C LYS A 99 21.26 33.72 -3.37
N PHE A 100 20.82 33.92 -2.13
CA PHE A 100 20.30 32.88 -1.23
C PHE A 100 19.20 32.06 -1.89
N ILE A 101 18.26 32.71 -2.57
CA ILE A 101 17.12 32.05 -3.23
C ILE A 101 17.59 31.02 -4.26
N SER A 102 18.68 31.30 -5.00
CA SER A 102 19.26 30.38 -5.98
C SER A 102 19.74 29.07 -5.35
N TYR A 103 20.22 29.14 -4.11
CA TYR A 103 20.61 27.96 -3.33
C TYR A 103 19.42 27.31 -2.63
N ALA A 104 18.53 28.11 -2.06
CA ALA A 104 17.40 27.63 -1.29
C ALA A 104 16.41 26.82 -2.13
N VAL A 105 16.24 27.13 -3.42
CA VAL A 105 15.26 26.43 -4.28
C VAL A 105 15.50 24.92 -4.33
N TRP A 106 16.76 24.47 -4.31
CA TRP A 106 17.12 23.06 -4.31
C TRP A 106 16.67 22.37 -3.02
N TRP A 107 16.93 22.98 -1.87
CA TRP A 107 16.51 22.45 -0.57
C TRP A 107 14.99 22.44 -0.40
N ILE A 108 14.31 23.49 -0.87
CA ILE A 108 12.85 23.58 -0.87
C ILE A 108 12.27 22.43 -1.70
N ARG A 109 12.70 22.29 -2.96
CA ARG A 109 12.23 21.22 -3.85
C ARG A 109 12.54 19.83 -3.30
N GLN A 110 13.75 19.61 -2.79
CA GLN A 110 14.16 18.34 -2.20
C GLN A 110 13.29 17.96 -0.99
N SER A 111 12.96 18.93 -0.13
CA SER A 111 12.09 18.69 1.03
C SER A 111 10.66 18.38 0.61
N ILE A 112 10.10 19.13 -0.34
CA ILE A 112 8.76 18.91 -0.89
C ILE A 112 8.65 17.54 -1.56
N LEU A 113 9.58 17.21 -2.46
CA LEU A 113 9.60 15.93 -3.17
C LEU A 113 9.77 14.75 -2.22
N LYS A 114 10.59 14.90 -1.16
CA LYS A 114 10.72 13.88 -0.12
C LYS A 114 9.39 13.65 0.58
N SER A 115 8.72 14.73 1.01
CA SER A 115 7.42 14.63 1.69
C SER A 115 6.35 14.01 0.79
N LEU A 116 6.30 14.40 -0.49
CA LEU A 116 5.41 13.78 -1.47
C LEU A 116 5.65 12.28 -1.57
N ALA A 117 6.89 11.83 -1.67
CA ALA A 117 7.19 10.40 -1.73
C ALA A 117 6.81 9.64 -0.45
N GLU A 118 6.86 10.30 0.72
CA GLU A 118 6.56 9.67 2.02
C GLU A 118 5.06 9.67 2.35
N TYR A 119 4.32 10.72 2.01
CA TYR A 119 2.96 10.96 2.52
C TYR A 119 1.87 11.10 1.44
N SER A 120 2.20 11.21 0.15
CA SER A 120 1.16 11.37 -0.90
C SER A 120 0.29 10.13 -1.11
N ARG A 121 0.69 8.98 -0.59
CA ARG A 121 0.03 7.68 -0.80
C ARG A 121 -0.31 7.03 0.54
N VAL A 122 -1.48 6.40 0.59
CA VAL A 122 -1.91 5.59 1.75
C VAL A 122 -0.95 4.42 1.98
N VAL A 123 -0.55 3.74 0.90
CA VAL A 123 0.51 2.73 0.94
C VAL A 123 1.80 3.38 0.50
N ARG A 124 2.74 3.50 1.44
CA ARG A 124 4.04 4.13 1.19
C ARG A 124 4.86 3.31 0.20
N LEU A 125 5.47 4.01 -0.77
CA LEU A 125 6.44 3.43 -1.69
C LEU A 125 7.86 3.94 -1.36
N PRO A 126 8.89 3.11 -1.58
CA PRO A 126 10.28 3.54 -1.49
C PRO A 126 10.61 4.66 -2.49
N LEU A 127 11.52 5.57 -2.11
CA LEU A 127 11.93 6.74 -2.92
C LEU A 127 12.46 6.36 -4.31
N ASN A 128 13.22 5.27 -4.42
CA ASN A 128 13.74 4.77 -5.70
C ASN A 128 12.61 4.38 -6.66
N ARG A 129 11.55 3.72 -6.17
CA ARG A 129 10.38 3.35 -6.98
C ARG A 129 9.57 4.57 -7.41
N VAL A 130 9.35 5.54 -6.52
CA VAL A 130 8.67 6.80 -6.86
C VAL A 130 9.45 7.58 -7.93
N GLY A 131 10.78 7.63 -7.81
CA GLY A 131 11.64 8.25 -8.81
C GLY A 131 11.55 7.58 -10.19
N LEU A 132 11.55 6.25 -10.22
CA LEU A 132 11.36 5.49 -11.47
C LEU A 132 10.00 5.79 -12.11
N ILE A 133 8.91 5.74 -11.34
CA ILE A 133 7.56 6.05 -11.83
C ILE A 133 7.51 7.47 -12.41
N SER A 134 8.10 8.46 -11.74
CA SER A 134 8.12 9.84 -12.24
C SER A 134 8.89 9.98 -13.55
N LYS A 135 10.02 9.28 -13.69
CA LYS A 135 10.79 9.27 -14.94
C LYS A 135 10.01 8.58 -16.05
N VAL A 136 9.37 7.44 -15.77
CA VAL A 136 8.56 6.71 -16.75
C VAL A 136 7.44 7.60 -17.24
N ASN A 137 6.71 8.25 -16.33
CA ASN A 137 5.63 9.18 -16.70
C ASN A 137 6.13 10.39 -17.51
N GLN A 138 7.35 10.87 -17.24
CA GLN A 138 7.94 11.94 -18.04
C GLN A 138 8.24 11.44 -19.46
N LEU A 139 8.89 10.28 -19.58
CA LEU A 139 9.20 9.69 -20.87
C LEU A 139 7.93 9.35 -21.67
N VAL A 140 6.90 8.83 -21.00
CA VAL A 140 5.60 8.56 -21.63
C VAL A 140 5.06 9.83 -22.28
N ARG A 141 5.04 10.96 -21.57
CA ARG A 141 4.60 12.24 -22.14
C ARG A 141 5.48 12.71 -23.32
N GLU A 142 6.79 12.51 -23.24
CA GLU A 142 7.72 12.88 -24.31
C GLU A 142 7.51 12.02 -25.57
N LEU A 143 7.33 10.71 -25.41
CA LEU A 143 7.04 9.77 -26.49
C LEU A 143 5.65 10.00 -27.08
N GLU A 144 4.64 10.26 -26.25
CA GLU A 144 3.29 10.63 -26.68
C GLU A 144 3.31 11.88 -27.55
N GLN A 145 4.04 12.92 -27.16
CA GLN A 145 4.19 14.14 -27.96
C GLN A 145 4.91 13.90 -29.28
N LYS A 146 5.91 13.02 -29.29
CA LYS A 146 6.72 12.73 -30.47
C LYS A 146 6.00 11.85 -31.49
N TYR A 147 5.28 10.82 -31.02
CA TYR A 147 4.67 9.80 -31.86
C TYR A 147 3.14 9.92 -31.97
N ASN A 148 2.52 10.86 -31.24
CA ASN A 148 1.06 11.06 -31.18
C ASN A 148 0.28 9.77 -30.85
N ARG A 149 0.87 8.90 -30.04
CA ARG A 149 0.26 7.66 -29.54
C ARG A 149 0.84 7.29 -28.19
N GLU A 150 0.12 6.45 -27.45
CA GLU A 150 0.67 5.84 -26.24
C GLU A 150 1.89 4.95 -26.60
N PRO A 151 3.01 5.08 -25.87
CA PRO A 151 4.19 4.25 -26.09
C PRO A 151 4.00 2.85 -25.54
N SER A 152 4.63 1.87 -26.17
CA SER A 152 4.65 0.50 -25.65
C SER A 152 5.64 0.39 -24.48
N PHE A 153 5.42 -0.58 -23.59
CA PHE A 153 6.36 -0.85 -22.50
C PHE A 153 7.77 -1.24 -22.99
N GLU A 154 7.87 -1.84 -24.19
CA GLU A 154 9.16 -2.15 -24.83
C GLU A 154 9.91 -0.88 -25.26
N GLU A 155 9.20 0.11 -25.80
CA GLU A 155 9.79 1.40 -26.18
C GLU A 155 10.34 2.13 -24.96
N ILE A 156 9.57 2.14 -23.87
CA ILE A 156 9.99 2.71 -22.58
C ILE A 156 11.22 1.95 -22.05
N SER A 157 11.21 0.61 -22.13
CA SER A 157 12.31 -0.25 -21.67
C SER A 157 13.61 0.04 -22.43
N ASN A 158 13.54 0.12 -23.76
CA ASN A 158 14.69 0.39 -24.61
C ASN A 158 15.28 1.79 -24.37
N GLU A 159 14.44 2.81 -24.22
CA GLU A 159 14.92 4.17 -23.98
C GLU A 159 15.50 4.35 -22.57
N MET A 160 14.90 3.69 -21.57
CA MET A 160 15.36 3.78 -20.17
C MET A 160 16.53 2.85 -19.83
N ASN A 161 16.82 1.86 -20.67
CA ASN A 161 17.72 0.74 -20.38
C ASN A 161 17.33 -0.01 -19.08
N ILE A 162 16.04 -0.19 -18.83
CA ILE A 162 15.50 -0.92 -17.66
C ILE A 162 14.66 -2.09 -18.17
N GLY A 163 14.75 -3.25 -17.51
CA GLY A 163 14.00 -4.44 -17.91
C GLY A 163 12.48 -4.24 -17.89
N PHE A 164 11.79 -4.85 -18.86
CA PHE A 164 10.33 -4.86 -18.94
C PHE A 164 9.63 -5.25 -17.61
N PRO A 165 10.08 -6.28 -16.86
CA PRO A 165 9.42 -6.66 -15.61
C PRO A 165 9.42 -5.55 -14.57
N ASP A 166 10.53 -4.81 -14.45
CA ASP A 166 10.68 -3.73 -13.47
C ASP A 166 9.80 -2.52 -13.82
N ILE A 167 9.64 -2.22 -15.10
CA ILE A 167 8.75 -1.15 -15.60
C ILE A 167 7.30 -1.54 -15.36
N SER A 168 6.93 -2.78 -15.70
CA SER A 168 5.58 -3.30 -15.47
C SER A 168 5.21 -3.24 -13.99
N GLU A 169 6.08 -3.72 -13.10
CA GLU A 169 5.90 -3.67 -11.65
C GLU A 169 5.77 -2.21 -11.14
N ALA A 170 6.63 -1.30 -11.64
CA ALA A 170 6.58 0.11 -11.27
C ALA A 170 5.26 0.76 -11.69
N MET A 171 4.77 0.46 -12.90
CA MET A 171 3.52 0.99 -13.42
C MET A 171 2.30 0.38 -12.70
N SER A 172 2.30 -0.92 -12.40
CA SER A 172 1.25 -1.54 -11.58
C SER A 172 1.20 -0.95 -10.17
N SER A 173 2.36 -0.64 -9.59
CA SER A 173 2.46 0.01 -8.28
C SER A 173 2.12 1.52 -8.31
N SER A 174 2.00 2.11 -9.50
CA SER A 174 1.75 3.55 -9.65
C SER A 174 0.29 3.94 -9.36
N ALA A 175 -0.63 2.98 -9.42
CA ALA A 175 -2.06 3.20 -9.21
C ALA A 175 -2.34 3.83 -7.83
N PHE A 176 -3.22 4.84 -7.82
CA PHE A 176 -3.70 5.44 -6.56
C PHE A 176 -4.82 4.59 -5.97
N HIS A 177 -4.93 4.63 -4.65
CA HIS A 177 -6.03 4.00 -3.93
C HIS A 177 -7.35 4.69 -4.29
N VAL A 178 -8.42 3.90 -4.41
CA VAL A 178 -9.78 4.38 -4.63
C VAL A 178 -10.57 4.15 -3.35
N SER A 179 -11.47 5.07 -3.01
CA SER A 179 -12.31 4.92 -1.82
C SER A 179 -13.38 3.86 -2.04
N LEU A 180 -13.59 2.99 -1.06
CA LEU A 180 -14.69 2.00 -1.07
C LEU A 180 -16.07 2.66 -0.96
N ASP A 181 -16.12 3.86 -0.39
CA ASP A 181 -17.33 4.66 -0.23
C ASP A 181 -17.60 5.54 -1.47
N GLN A 182 -16.75 5.48 -2.49
CA GLN A 182 -16.97 6.24 -3.72
C GLN A 182 -18.21 5.65 -4.45
N PRO A 183 -19.20 6.49 -4.82
CA PRO A 183 -20.34 6.04 -5.58
C PRO A 183 -19.88 5.61 -6.97
N ILE A 184 -20.46 4.51 -7.46
CA ILE A 184 -20.05 3.88 -8.73
C ILE A 184 -20.64 4.65 -9.91
N ASN A 185 -21.90 5.07 -9.80
CA ASN A 185 -22.61 5.90 -10.75
C ASN A 185 -23.14 7.16 -10.06
N ARG A 186 -23.29 8.26 -10.80
CA ARG A 186 -23.87 9.51 -10.27
C ARG A 186 -25.38 9.43 -9.99
N SER A 187 -26.05 8.41 -10.53
CA SER A 187 -27.50 8.24 -10.53
C SER A 187 -27.98 7.01 -9.76
N GLU A 188 -27.08 6.18 -9.25
CA GLU A 188 -27.42 5.00 -8.44
C GLU A 188 -26.83 5.16 -7.04
N ASP A 189 -27.57 4.76 -6.01
CA ASP A 189 -27.19 4.89 -4.60
C ASP A 189 -26.12 3.87 -4.15
N GLY A 190 -25.51 3.12 -5.08
CA GLY A 190 -24.59 2.02 -4.79
C GLY A 190 -23.13 2.46 -4.60
N THR A 191 -22.50 1.93 -3.55
CA THR A 191 -21.07 2.12 -3.26
C THR A 191 -20.21 0.93 -3.71
N MET A 192 -18.91 1.15 -3.91
CA MET A 192 -17.98 0.05 -4.27
C MET A 192 -17.99 -1.10 -3.26
N LYS A 193 -18.24 -0.79 -1.99
CA LYS A 193 -18.38 -1.76 -0.90
C LYS A 193 -19.51 -2.78 -1.12
N GLU A 194 -20.59 -2.41 -1.81
CA GLU A 194 -21.75 -3.28 -2.03
C GLU A 194 -21.50 -4.30 -3.15
N ILE A 195 -20.59 -4.00 -4.07
CA ILE A 195 -20.25 -4.89 -5.20
C ILE A 195 -19.12 -5.87 -4.83
N ILE A 196 -18.16 -5.43 -4.02
CA ILE A 196 -17.00 -6.24 -3.68
C ILE A 196 -17.44 -7.45 -2.84
N ARG A 197 -17.26 -8.65 -3.42
CA ARG A 197 -17.51 -9.90 -2.72
C ARG A 197 -16.48 -10.09 -1.62
N ASN A 198 -16.95 -10.49 -0.44
CA ASN A 198 -16.08 -10.94 0.63
C ASN A 198 -15.75 -12.43 0.44
N PRO A 199 -14.51 -12.80 0.09
CA PRO A 199 -14.13 -14.20 -0.08
C PRO A 199 -14.17 -15.00 1.22
N ASP A 200 -14.05 -14.32 2.38
CA ASP A 200 -14.06 -14.95 3.70
C ASP A 200 -15.48 -15.10 4.27
N SER A 201 -16.50 -14.66 3.53
CA SER A 201 -17.88 -14.84 3.95
C SER A 201 -18.21 -16.33 4.04
N ARG A 202 -18.70 -16.77 5.21
CA ARG A 202 -19.16 -18.14 5.39
C ARG A 202 -20.40 -18.34 4.54
N LEU A 203 -20.32 -19.24 3.57
CA LEU A 203 -21.50 -19.73 2.86
C LEU A 203 -22.38 -20.48 3.87
N PRO A 204 -23.68 -20.13 3.99
CA PRO A 204 -24.60 -20.83 4.90
C PRO A 204 -24.67 -22.33 4.58
N ASP A 205 -24.60 -22.69 3.31
CA ASP A 205 -24.57 -24.08 2.86
C ASP A 205 -23.22 -24.76 3.14
N GLY A 206 -22.14 -24.00 3.29
CA GLY A 206 -20.80 -24.57 3.48
C GLY A 206 -20.65 -25.36 4.78
N GLU A 207 -21.29 -24.90 5.86
CA GLU A 207 -21.32 -25.66 7.13
C GLU A 207 -22.26 -26.87 7.02
N LEU A 208 -23.44 -26.72 6.43
CA LEU A 208 -24.40 -27.82 6.22
C LEU A 208 -23.84 -28.93 5.31
N VAL A 209 -23.12 -28.57 4.24
CA VAL A 209 -22.46 -29.52 3.33
C VAL A 209 -21.34 -30.26 4.05
N LYS A 210 -20.57 -29.58 4.92
CA LYS A 210 -19.54 -30.23 5.76
C LYS A 210 -20.16 -31.19 6.76
N GLU A 211 -21.24 -30.81 7.44
CA GLU A 211 -21.95 -31.70 8.36
C GLU A 211 -22.55 -32.92 7.64
N SER A 212 -23.19 -32.70 6.49
CA SER A 212 -23.74 -33.76 5.64
C SER A 212 -22.65 -34.73 5.16
N LEU A 213 -21.50 -34.20 4.70
CA LEU A 213 -20.33 -35.00 4.33
C LEU A 213 -19.81 -35.82 5.52
N GLN A 214 -19.70 -35.24 6.72
CA GLN A 214 -19.29 -35.97 7.92
C GLN A 214 -20.25 -37.11 8.27
N GLN A 215 -21.56 -36.88 8.15
CA GLN A 215 -22.57 -37.92 8.39
C GLN A 215 -22.48 -39.05 7.37
N GLU A 216 -22.31 -38.74 6.08
CA GLU A 216 -22.13 -39.75 5.04
C GLU A 216 -20.82 -40.53 5.19
N ILE A 217 -19.71 -39.87 5.55
CA ILE A 217 -18.45 -40.55 5.89
C ILE A 217 -18.69 -41.52 7.05
N ARG A 218 -19.39 -41.12 8.11
CA ARG A 218 -19.72 -42.01 9.24
C ARG A 218 -20.58 -43.19 8.80
N ARG A 219 -21.58 -42.99 7.93
CA ARG A 219 -22.43 -44.08 7.38
C ARG A 219 -21.62 -45.08 6.58
N VAL A 220 -20.75 -44.60 5.70
CA VAL A 220 -19.88 -45.45 4.86
C VAL A 220 -18.87 -46.22 5.72
N LEU A 221 -18.30 -45.59 6.75
CA LEU A 221 -17.36 -46.24 7.68
C LEU A 221 -18.03 -47.37 8.48
N LYS A 222 -19.30 -47.24 8.88
CA LYS A 222 -20.08 -48.29 9.56
C LYS A 222 -20.32 -49.54 8.70
N SER A 223 -20.14 -49.46 7.38
CA SER A 223 -20.26 -50.61 6.46
C SER A 223 -19.02 -51.53 6.48
N LEU A 224 -17.95 -51.11 7.16
CA LEU A 224 -16.76 -51.92 7.41
C LEU A 224 -16.94 -52.77 8.68
N THR A 225 -16.06 -53.75 8.87
CA THR A 225 -16.03 -54.46 10.14
C THR A 225 -15.58 -53.53 11.27
N ALA A 226 -16.02 -53.77 12.51
CA ALA A 226 -15.70 -52.90 13.66
C ALA A 226 -14.18 -52.67 13.86
N ARG A 227 -13.34 -53.65 13.48
CA ARG A 227 -11.87 -53.51 13.50
C ARG A 227 -11.34 -52.61 12.37
N GLU A 228 -11.88 -52.75 11.16
CA GLU A 228 -11.51 -51.93 10.00
C GLU A 228 -11.95 -50.47 10.18
N GLU A 229 -13.18 -50.25 10.67
CA GLU A 229 -13.72 -48.91 10.98
C GLU A 229 -12.80 -48.20 11.98
N LYS A 230 -12.44 -48.86 13.09
CA LYS A 230 -11.62 -48.28 14.15
C LYS A 230 -10.22 -47.90 13.67
N ILE A 231 -9.60 -48.75 12.84
CA ILE A 231 -8.28 -48.49 12.25
C ILE A 231 -8.33 -47.29 11.30
N ILE A 232 -9.34 -47.21 10.42
CA ILE A 232 -9.49 -46.09 9.49
C ILE A 232 -9.78 -44.78 10.23
N LYS A 233 -10.68 -44.79 11.21
CA LYS A 233 -10.98 -43.59 12.02
C LYS A 233 -9.75 -43.06 12.74
N MET A 234 -8.97 -43.93 13.38
CA MET A 234 -7.73 -43.52 14.06
C MET A 234 -6.68 -43.03 13.08
N TYR A 235 -6.52 -43.67 11.92
CA TYR A 235 -5.49 -43.29 10.94
C TYR A 235 -5.77 -41.91 10.32
N PHE A 236 -7.02 -41.60 9.98
CA PHE A 236 -7.40 -40.31 9.39
C PHE A 236 -7.85 -39.27 10.41
N GLY A 237 -7.90 -39.61 11.71
CA GLY A 237 -8.36 -38.70 12.75
C GLY A 237 -9.87 -38.41 12.70
N VAL A 238 -10.68 -39.29 12.12
CA VAL A 238 -12.14 -39.12 12.09
C VAL A 238 -12.70 -39.48 13.46
N ASP A 239 -13.39 -38.54 14.12
CA ASP A 239 -13.85 -38.64 15.51
C ASP A 239 -12.70 -38.64 16.56
N TYR A 240 -11.48 -38.26 16.19
CA TYR A 240 -10.32 -38.12 17.09
C TYR A 240 -9.63 -36.76 16.92
N GLU A 241 -8.91 -36.30 17.93
CA GLU A 241 -8.21 -35.00 17.91
C GLU A 241 -7.10 -34.91 16.85
N ARG A 242 -6.46 -36.04 16.54
CA ARG A 242 -5.35 -36.12 15.58
C ARG A 242 -5.31 -37.47 14.86
N PRO A 243 -4.75 -37.52 13.65
CA PRO A 243 -4.42 -38.79 13.01
C PRO A 243 -3.32 -39.52 13.80
N TYR A 244 -3.46 -40.84 13.92
CA TYR A 244 -2.50 -41.71 14.59
C TYR A 244 -1.61 -42.43 13.58
N THR A 245 -0.36 -42.69 13.98
CA THR A 245 0.58 -43.49 13.18
C THR A 245 0.21 -44.99 13.23
N LEU A 246 0.69 -45.76 12.25
CA LEU A 246 0.43 -47.20 12.19
C LEU A 246 1.00 -47.97 13.40
N GLU A 247 2.06 -47.44 14.02
CA GLU A 247 2.67 -48.00 15.23
C GLU A 247 1.80 -47.74 16.45
N GLU A 248 1.36 -46.49 16.69
CA GLU A 248 0.46 -46.15 17.79
C GLU A 248 -0.89 -46.89 17.70
N ILE A 249 -1.41 -47.09 16.49
CA ILE A 249 -2.64 -47.88 16.26
C ILE A 249 -2.39 -49.36 16.58
N GLY A 250 -1.21 -49.88 16.21
CA GLY A 250 -0.78 -51.24 16.49
C GLY A 250 -0.67 -51.52 17.99
N GLU A 251 -0.04 -50.61 18.74
CA GLU A 251 0.07 -50.70 20.21
C GLU A 251 -1.31 -50.71 20.87
N ARG A 252 -2.21 -49.80 20.47
CA ARG A 252 -3.57 -49.71 21.06
C ARG A 252 -4.46 -50.90 20.75
N LEU A 253 -4.30 -51.51 19.58
CA LEU A 253 -5.12 -52.65 19.15
C LEU A 253 -4.43 -54.01 19.39
N LYS A 254 -3.24 -54.02 20.00
CA LYS A 254 -2.39 -55.20 20.19
C LYS A 254 -2.15 -55.95 18.88
N LEU A 255 -1.79 -55.20 17.84
CA LEU A 255 -1.48 -55.68 16.49
C LEU A 255 -0.09 -55.22 16.07
N THR A 256 0.58 -56.00 15.23
CA THR A 256 1.82 -55.52 14.60
C THR A 256 1.52 -54.39 13.61
N ARG A 257 2.47 -53.47 13.45
CA ARG A 257 2.40 -52.37 12.46
C ARG A 257 1.99 -52.86 11.07
N GLU A 258 2.59 -53.96 10.63
CA GLU A 258 2.32 -54.55 9.33
C GLU A 258 0.89 -55.11 9.24
N ARG A 259 0.37 -55.68 10.33
CA ARG A 259 -1.01 -56.15 10.37
C ARG A 259 -2.02 -54.99 10.28
N VAL A 260 -1.75 -53.86 10.93
CA VAL A 260 -2.57 -52.64 10.82
C VAL A 260 -2.54 -52.11 9.38
N ARG A 261 -1.37 -52.08 8.73
CA ARG A 261 -1.23 -51.69 7.32
C ARG A 261 -2.08 -52.54 6.39
N GLN A 262 -2.02 -53.86 6.53
CA GLN A 262 -2.81 -54.81 5.73
C GLN A 262 -4.32 -54.59 5.91
N ILE A 263 -4.79 -54.40 7.15
CA ILE A 263 -6.21 -54.17 7.43
C ILE A 263 -6.67 -52.83 6.85
N LYS A 264 -5.84 -51.78 6.94
CA LYS A 264 -6.09 -50.47 6.32
C LYS A 264 -6.26 -50.60 4.80
N GLU A 265 -5.33 -51.25 4.11
CA GLU A 265 -5.38 -51.41 2.65
C GLU A 265 -6.61 -52.20 2.20
N ARG A 266 -6.94 -53.30 2.90
CA ARG A 266 -8.16 -54.07 2.63
C ARG A 266 -9.42 -53.23 2.83
N ALA A 267 -9.48 -52.45 3.89
CA ALA A 267 -10.59 -51.56 4.16
C ALA A 267 -10.72 -50.45 3.10
N LEU A 268 -9.62 -49.85 2.64
CA LEU A 268 -9.62 -48.88 1.54
C LEU A 268 -10.10 -49.50 0.22
N ILE A 269 -9.69 -50.72 -0.10
CA ILE A 269 -10.18 -51.44 -1.30
C ILE A 269 -11.70 -51.65 -1.20
N ARG A 270 -12.22 -52.03 -0.02
CA ARG A 270 -13.67 -52.17 0.20
C ARG A 270 -14.42 -50.84 0.10
N LEU A 271 -13.83 -49.74 0.58
CA LEU A 271 -14.41 -48.40 0.46
C LEU A 271 -14.44 -47.88 -0.98
N ARG A 272 -13.51 -48.34 -1.84
CA ARG A 272 -13.48 -48.02 -3.28
C ARG A 272 -14.60 -48.68 -4.09
N HIS A 273 -15.34 -49.64 -3.52
CA HIS A 273 -16.43 -50.30 -4.22
C HIS A 273 -17.52 -49.30 -4.61
N GLN A 274 -18.06 -49.43 -5.83
CA GLN A 274 -18.92 -48.43 -6.45
C GLN A 274 -20.15 -48.08 -5.60
N SER A 275 -20.78 -49.08 -4.99
CA SER A 275 -21.93 -48.90 -4.08
C SER A 275 -21.66 -48.04 -2.84
N ARG A 276 -20.40 -47.89 -2.42
CA ARG A 276 -20.00 -47.08 -1.25
C ARG A 276 -19.42 -45.73 -1.65
N SER A 277 -18.75 -45.68 -2.81
CA SER A 277 -18.15 -44.45 -3.33
C SER A 277 -19.17 -43.49 -3.97
N GLN A 278 -20.30 -43.98 -4.47
CA GLN A 278 -21.26 -43.19 -5.24
C GLN A 278 -21.87 -42.03 -4.45
N ASN A 279 -22.22 -42.25 -3.18
CA ASN A 279 -22.79 -41.19 -2.33
C ASN A 279 -21.75 -40.13 -1.94
N LEU A 280 -20.48 -40.54 -1.75
CA LEU A 280 -19.39 -39.62 -1.42
C LEU A 280 -18.92 -38.80 -2.63
N LYS A 281 -19.11 -39.31 -3.86
CA LYS A 281 -18.79 -38.59 -5.10
C LYS A 281 -19.67 -37.35 -5.32
N LEU A 282 -20.83 -37.27 -4.67
CA LEU A 282 -21.72 -36.09 -4.76
C LEU A 282 -21.16 -34.85 -4.04
N PHE A 283 -20.11 -35.02 -3.23
CA PHE A 283 -19.46 -33.97 -2.45
C PHE A 283 -18.08 -33.54 -3.00
N LEU A 284 -17.69 -34.06 -4.18
CA LEU A 284 -16.48 -33.68 -4.92
C LEU A 284 -16.80 -32.64 -5.98
#